data_AF-A0A3A1YF64-F1
#
_entry.id   AF-A0A3A1YF64-F1
#
_cell.length_a   1.000
_cell.length_b   1.000
_cell.length_c   1.000
_cell.angle_alpha   90.00
_cell.angle_beta   90.00
_cell.angle_gamma   90.00
#
_symmetry.space_group_name_H-M   'P 1'
#
loop_
_entity.id
_entity.type
_entity.pdbx_description
1 polymer ?
#
loop_
_entity_poly.entity_id
_entity_poly.type
_entity_poly.pdbx_seq_one_letter_code
_entity_poly.pdbx_strand_id
1 'polypeptide(L)'
;RIFFLAILVAGCATPKAYKSPLTDLYGNIHNQSLDNGFPRQKQPWIVFSDRSKNKINPTKTDDLLLVYKEADFLEPFVVLKKKKQMLKVGQYTPEILNDGRLTKRKKKINVMGWIPQERLLLWNNSLKNTHNAFAMKATLVVNASDVMVNTNKYIENDSVIIYKSPDFNEKALKLNIGEIVYIYKESEDKEMLLIGKYPSASTDKIKENIYGWVSKNMLSLWGDRTAIRLFPNENLVSEILTTSSLNSKVAVKSTDINQRTDIENIYPTSLDKLETFPREVKYFSNPFDYHKNNIYNVLGDAVYYDTYKNILAEGKRLNIVFVVDMSQNNKSYIPIIKSLLQELRLKLASLDHFSHIKIGA
;
A
#
# COMPACT_ATOMS: atom_id res chain seq x y z
N ARG A 1 48.63 -37.23 46.37
CA ARG A 1 48.73 -35.91 45.71
C ARG A 1 48.29 -36.07 44.26
N ILE A 2 47.10 -35.61 43.89
CA ILE A 2 46.72 -35.09 42.57
C ILE A 2 45.54 -34.17 42.86
N PHE A 3 45.77 -32.85 42.73
CA PHE A 3 44.74 -31.82 42.84
C PHE A 3 44.10 -31.67 41.46
N PHE A 4 42.82 -31.98 41.32
CA PHE A 4 42.06 -31.61 40.14
C PHE A 4 41.68 -30.13 40.23
N LEU A 5 42.35 -29.31 39.43
CA LEU A 5 42.05 -27.89 39.28
C LEU A 5 40.86 -27.75 38.31
N ALA A 6 39.67 -27.53 38.85
CA ALA A 6 38.50 -27.18 38.04
C ALA A 6 38.61 -25.71 37.60
N ILE A 7 39.00 -25.49 36.35
CA ILE A 7 39.00 -24.17 35.73
C ILE A 7 37.55 -23.81 35.38
N LEU A 8 36.93 -22.99 36.22
CA LEU A 8 35.67 -22.31 35.91
C LEU A 8 35.94 -21.27 34.82
N VAL A 9 35.68 -21.63 33.57
CA VAL A 9 35.59 -20.67 32.46
C VAL A 9 34.31 -19.85 32.68
N ALA A 10 34.43 -18.73 33.39
CA ALA A 10 33.41 -17.71 33.44
C ALA A 10 33.28 -17.08 32.04
N GLY A 11 32.47 -17.71 31.18
CA GLY A 11 32.06 -17.15 29.91
C GLY A 11 31.44 -15.77 30.16
N CYS A 12 32.14 -14.72 29.70
CA CYS A 12 31.69 -13.35 29.78
C CYS A 12 30.36 -13.23 29.03
N ALA A 13 29.24 -13.28 29.75
CA ALA A 13 27.90 -13.15 29.18
C ALA A 13 27.82 -11.81 28.45
N THR A 14 27.82 -11.87 27.12
CA THR A 14 27.62 -10.68 26.30
C THR A 14 26.25 -10.10 26.69
N PRO A 15 26.15 -8.81 27.05
CA PRO A 15 24.87 -8.22 27.38
C PRO A 15 23.96 -8.33 26.15
N LYS A 16 23.00 -9.26 26.22
CA LYS A 16 22.09 -9.57 25.12
C LYS A 16 21.30 -8.30 24.77
N ALA A 17 21.17 -8.04 23.48
CA ALA A 17 20.26 -7.04 22.93
C ALA A 17 18.89 -7.11 23.63
N TYR A 18 18.22 -5.98 23.81
CA TYR A 18 16.80 -6.06 24.17
C TYR A 18 16.09 -6.66 22.95
N LYS A 19 15.46 -7.82 23.15
CA LYS A 19 14.76 -8.51 22.07
C LYS A 19 13.34 -7.97 21.94
N SER A 20 12.79 -8.05 20.73
CA SER A 20 11.40 -7.69 20.49
C SER A 20 10.47 -8.57 21.35
N PRO A 21 9.32 -8.03 21.78
CA PRO A 21 8.19 -8.84 22.19
C PRO A 21 7.80 -9.85 21.10
N LEU A 22 7.01 -10.85 21.50
CA LEU A 22 6.29 -11.70 20.56
C LEU A 22 5.02 -10.98 20.09
N THR A 23 4.43 -11.47 19.01
CA THR A 23 3.11 -11.06 18.54
C THR A 23 2.08 -11.16 19.67
N ASP A 24 1.24 -10.13 19.79
CA ASP A 24 0.20 -10.00 20.81
C ASP A 24 -0.97 -9.18 20.25
N LEU A 25 -2.10 -9.17 20.96
CA LEU A 25 -3.28 -8.40 20.60
C LEU A 25 -2.93 -6.91 20.52
N TYR A 26 -3.25 -6.28 19.40
CA TYR A 26 -3.13 -4.84 19.19
C TYR A 26 -4.40 -4.10 19.65
N GLY A 27 -5.57 -4.61 19.29
CA GLY A 27 -6.86 -3.98 19.55
C GLY A 27 -7.81 -4.13 18.36
N ASN A 28 -8.81 -3.25 18.28
CA ASN A 28 -9.83 -3.31 17.24
C ASN A 28 -9.76 -2.09 16.31
N ILE A 29 -9.79 -2.33 15.00
CA ILE A 29 -10.02 -1.28 13.99
C ILE A 29 -11.24 -1.69 13.17
N HIS A 30 -12.27 -0.84 13.14
CA HIS A 30 -13.54 -1.08 12.43
C HIS A 30 -14.16 -2.44 12.79
N ASN A 31 -14.22 -2.75 14.10
CA ASN A 31 -14.71 -4.01 14.66
C ASN A 31 -13.95 -5.28 14.25
N GLN A 32 -12.77 -5.15 13.65
CA GLN A 32 -11.87 -6.28 13.42
C GLN A 32 -10.80 -6.32 14.51
N SER A 33 -10.68 -7.47 15.18
CA SER A 33 -9.64 -7.75 16.17
C SER A 33 -8.31 -8.02 15.48
N LEU A 34 -7.27 -7.31 15.90
CA LEU A 34 -5.97 -7.29 15.24
C LEU A 34 -4.83 -7.70 16.17
N ASP A 35 -3.91 -8.49 15.63
CA ASP A 35 -2.57 -8.70 16.17
C ASP A 35 -1.63 -7.57 15.73
N ASN A 36 -0.70 -7.24 16.62
CA ASN A 36 0.36 -6.29 16.31
C ASN A 36 1.37 -6.87 15.30
N GLY A 37 2.22 -6.00 14.75
CA GLY A 37 3.19 -6.38 13.74
C GLY A 37 4.45 -7.07 14.27
N PHE A 38 4.53 -7.44 15.56
CA PHE A 38 5.74 -8.06 16.10
C PHE A 38 6.08 -9.38 15.41
N PRO A 39 7.37 -9.71 15.30
CA PRO A 39 7.80 -10.96 14.71
C PRO A 39 7.38 -12.16 15.58
N ARG A 40 7.12 -13.29 14.92
CA ARG A 40 6.83 -14.56 15.59
C ARG A 40 7.98 -15.08 16.46
N GLN A 41 9.21 -14.64 16.16
CA GLN A 41 10.40 -15.01 16.91
C GLN A 41 11.10 -13.76 17.45
N LYS A 42 11.62 -13.87 18.68
CA LYS A 42 12.33 -12.77 19.35
C LYS A 42 13.65 -12.45 18.64
N GLN A 43 13.72 -11.29 18.00
CA GLN A 43 14.91 -10.76 17.33
C GLN A 43 15.39 -9.46 18.02
N PRO A 44 16.59 -8.93 17.72
CA PRO A 44 16.99 -7.59 18.17
C PRO A 44 15.89 -6.57 17.86
N TRP A 45 15.50 -5.80 18.88
CA TRP A 45 14.37 -4.90 18.73
C TRP A 45 14.80 -3.61 18.05
N ILE A 46 14.44 -3.49 16.78
CA ILE A 46 14.55 -2.25 16.03
C ILE A 46 13.18 -1.58 15.98
N VAL A 47 13.17 -0.27 16.19
CA VAL A 47 11.98 0.57 16.16
C VAL A 47 12.25 1.78 15.27
N PHE A 48 11.21 2.41 14.77
CA PHE A 48 11.34 3.55 13.88
C PHE A 48 10.58 4.74 14.45
N SER A 49 11.11 5.94 14.27
CA SER A 49 10.31 7.14 14.54
C SER A 49 9.06 7.11 13.69
N ASP A 50 7.88 7.21 14.31
CA ASP A 50 6.62 7.24 13.55
C ASP A 50 6.24 8.64 13.09
N ARG A 51 6.99 9.69 13.47
CA ARG A 51 6.68 11.08 13.13
C ARG A 51 7.95 11.87 12.79
N SER A 52 7.81 12.98 12.08
CA SER A 52 8.91 13.92 11.89
C SER A 52 9.17 14.72 13.17
N LYS A 53 10.39 15.23 13.33
CA LYS A 53 10.83 16.03 14.50
C LYS A 53 10.49 15.37 15.84
N ASN A 54 10.65 14.06 15.90
CA ASN A 54 10.22 13.29 17.06
C ASN A 54 11.21 13.49 18.22
N LYS A 55 10.73 14.11 19.29
CA LYS A 55 11.56 14.51 20.44
C LYS A 55 12.17 13.30 21.15
N ILE A 56 13.48 13.34 21.34
CA ILE A 56 14.24 12.38 22.14
C ILE A 56 14.60 13.03 23.48
N ASN A 57 14.15 12.42 24.57
CA ASN A 57 14.34 12.92 25.93
C ASN A 57 15.66 12.40 26.53
N PRO A 58 16.38 13.21 27.33
CA PRO A 58 17.57 12.74 28.03
C PRO A 58 17.22 11.79 29.19
N THR A 59 16.03 11.95 29.76
CA THR A 59 15.55 11.21 30.94
C THR A 59 14.44 10.22 30.58
N LYS A 60 14.13 9.33 31.52
CA LYS A 60 13.11 8.27 31.41
C LYS A 60 11.67 8.79 31.54
N THR A 61 11.47 10.10 31.46
CA THR A 61 10.19 10.81 31.60
C THR A 61 9.96 11.60 30.34
N ASP A 62 8.72 11.65 29.87
CA ASP A 62 8.37 12.49 28.75
C ASP A 62 8.20 13.92 29.25
N ASP A 63 9.19 14.76 28.96
CA ASP A 63 9.16 16.18 29.32
C ASP A 63 9.17 16.99 28.03
N LEU A 64 8.03 17.59 27.71
CA LEU A 64 7.79 18.30 26.46
C LEU A 64 8.69 19.55 26.31
N LEU A 65 9.22 20.07 27.41
CA LEU A 65 10.06 21.28 27.47
C LEU A 65 11.56 20.97 27.38
N LEU A 66 11.96 19.72 27.64
CA LEU A 66 13.35 19.28 27.65
C LEU A 66 13.70 18.55 26.33
N VAL A 67 13.77 19.31 25.23
CA VAL A 67 14.20 18.77 23.93
C VAL A 67 15.72 18.63 23.90
N TYR A 68 16.21 17.39 23.89
CA TYR A 68 17.64 17.10 23.78
C TYR A 68 18.07 16.88 22.34
N LYS A 69 17.30 16.07 21.59
CA LYS A 69 17.49 15.78 20.16
C LYS A 69 16.14 15.56 19.50
N GLU A 70 16.10 15.64 18.18
CA GLU A 70 14.94 15.26 17.37
C GLU A 70 15.34 14.15 16.40
N ALA A 71 14.38 13.28 16.09
CA ALA A 71 14.51 12.23 15.10
C ALA A 71 13.66 12.51 13.87
N ASP A 72 14.17 12.12 12.71
CA ASP A 72 13.42 12.21 11.45
C ASP A 72 12.36 11.12 11.36
N PHE A 73 11.36 11.33 10.50
CA PHE A 73 10.35 10.32 10.20
C PHE A 73 11.01 9.04 9.66
N LEU A 74 10.62 7.90 10.23
CA LEU A 74 11.18 6.57 9.98
C LEU A 74 12.68 6.43 10.25
N GLU A 75 13.26 7.30 11.09
CA GLU A 75 14.62 7.08 11.57
C GLU A 75 14.67 5.80 12.43
N PRO A 76 15.55 4.84 12.10
CA PRO A 76 15.65 3.58 12.80
C PRO A 76 16.48 3.69 14.09
N PHE A 77 16.07 2.95 15.11
CA PHE A 77 16.73 2.89 16.40
C PHE A 77 16.81 1.47 16.96
N VAL A 78 17.93 1.16 17.62
CA VAL A 78 18.07 -0.07 18.41
C VAL A 78 17.54 0.17 19.82
N VAL A 79 16.65 -0.69 20.31
CA VAL A 79 16.17 -0.61 21.69
C VAL A 79 17.22 -1.14 22.66
N LEU A 80 17.66 -0.28 23.56
CA LEU A 80 18.65 -0.58 24.58
C LEU A 80 17.98 -0.97 25.90
N LYS A 81 16.87 -0.33 26.28
CA LYS A 81 16.16 -0.60 27.55
C LYS A 81 14.69 -0.18 27.43
N LYS A 82 13.79 -0.94 28.05
CA LYS A 82 12.38 -0.55 28.25
C LYS A 82 12.14 -0.15 29.70
N LYS A 83 11.39 0.93 29.95
CA LYS A 83 10.90 1.31 31.28
C LYS A 83 9.52 1.95 31.15
N LYS A 84 8.48 1.28 31.68
CA LYS A 84 7.08 1.67 31.47
C LYS A 84 6.80 1.85 29.96
N GLN A 85 6.23 2.99 29.56
CA GLN A 85 5.95 3.35 28.17
C GLN A 85 7.15 3.99 27.44
N MET A 86 8.31 4.15 28.09
CA MET A 86 9.49 4.76 27.47
C MET A 86 10.49 3.70 26.99
N LEU A 87 11.10 3.92 25.84
CA LEU A 87 12.22 3.13 25.32
C LEU A 87 13.49 3.97 25.28
N LYS A 88 14.56 3.45 25.89
CA LYS A 88 15.91 3.98 25.69
C LYS A 88 16.44 3.46 24.37
N VAL A 89 16.72 4.36 23.46
CA VAL A 89 17.14 4.08 22.09
C VAL A 89 18.60 4.42 21.86
N GLY A 90 19.23 3.67 20.95
CA GLY A 90 20.57 3.92 20.43
C GLY A 90 20.56 4.01 18.92
N GLN A 91 21.60 4.63 18.37
CA GLN A 91 21.79 4.81 16.93
C GLN A 91 21.81 3.45 16.23
N TYR A 92 21.06 3.35 15.14
CA TYR A 92 21.08 2.20 14.24
C TYR A 92 22.04 2.45 13.07
N THR A 93 22.79 1.41 12.70
CA THR A 93 23.54 1.32 11.45
C THR A 93 23.37 -0.10 10.92
N PRO A 94 23.33 -0.33 9.59
CA PRO A 94 23.13 -1.68 9.04
C PRO A 94 24.14 -2.71 9.56
N GLU A 95 25.39 -2.29 9.76
CA GLU A 95 26.47 -3.12 10.33
C GLU A 95 26.21 -3.65 11.75
N ILE A 96 25.30 -3.02 12.51
CA ILE A 96 24.95 -3.45 13.86
C ILE A 96 24.20 -4.79 13.83
N LEU A 97 23.58 -5.15 12.71
CA LEU A 97 22.91 -6.43 12.52
C LEU A 97 23.69 -7.33 11.55
N ASN A 98 23.89 -8.59 11.94
CA ASN A 98 24.32 -9.66 11.04
C ASN A 98 23.47 -10.89 11.32
N ASP A 99 22.80 -11.42 10.30
CA ASP A 99 21.85 -12.56 10.41
C ASP A 99 20.84 -12.43 11.57
N GLY A 100 20.25 -11.25 11.73
CA GLY A 100 19.28 -11.00 12.80
C GLY A 100 19.87 -11.04 14.21
N ARG A 101 21.19 -10.87 14.36
CA ARG A 101 21.89 -10.78 15.65
C ARG A 101 22.67 -9.47 15.73
N LEU A 102 22.78 -8.90 16.94
CA LEU A 102 23.65 -7.74 17.14
C LEU A 102 25.12 -8.15 17.01
N THR A 103 25.86 -7.48 16.14
CA THR A 103 27.32 -7.61 16.00
C THR A 103 28.06 -6.84 17.10
N LYS A 104 27.55 -5.67 17.48
CA LYS A 104 28.15 -4.79 18.50
C LYS A 104 27.53 -5.05 19.87
N ARG A 105 28.38 -5.09 20.91
CA ARG A 105 27.92 -5.09 22.31
C ARG A 105 27.15 -3.80 22.59
N LYS A 106 26.08 -3.88 23.38
CA LYS A 106 25.25 -2.74 23.79
C LYS A 106 26.03 -1.51 24.26
N LYS A 107 27.16 -1.70 24.97
CA LYS A 107 28.02 -0.61 25.48
C LYS A 107 28.73 0.19 24.38
N LYS A 108 28.84 -0.35 23.17
CA LYS A 108 29.48 0.28 21.99
C LYS A 108 28.47 0.98 21.07
N ILE A 109 27.17 0.91 21.37
CA ILE A 109 26.12 1.58 20.60
C ILE A 109 25.96 2.99 21.16
N ASN A 110 26.02 3.99 20.27
CA ASN A 110 25.81 5.38 20.63
C ASN A 110 24.39 5.57 21.19
N VAL A 111 24.27 6.09 22.40
CA VAL A 111 22.99 6.27 23.08
C VAL A 111 22.36 7.58 22.62
N MET A 112 21.12 7.52 22.13
CA MET A 112 20.41 8.70 21.64
C MET A 112 19.56 9.35 22.74
N GLY A 113 18.88 8.54 23.55
CA GLY A 113 18.04 9.02 24.66
C GLY A 113 16.82 8.13 24.86
N TRP A 114 15.71 8.71 25.30
CA TRP A 114 14.44 8.04 25.56
C TRP A 114 13.32 8.60 24.69
N ILE A 115 12.53 7.72 24.10
CA ILE A 115 11.35 8.08 23.30
C ILE A 115 10.15 7.27 23.82
N PRO A 116 8.96 7.87 23.94
CA PRO A 116 7.73 7.14 24.25
C PRO A 116 7.38 6.11 23.17
N GLN A 117 6.83 4.96 23.57
CA GLN A 117 6.49 3.85 22.68
C GLN A 117 5.42 4.23 21.66
N GLU A 118 4.47 5.06 22.07
CA GLU A 118 3.40 5.61 21.24
C GLU A 118 3.93 6.52 20.13
N ARG A 119 5.14 7.09 20.27
CA ARG A 119 5.80 7.88 19.21
C ARG A 119 6.74 7.07 18.33
N LEU A 120 6.61 5.74 18.36
CA LEU A 120 7.46 4.82 17.61
C LEU A 120 6.61 3.79 16.87
N LEU A 121 7.04 3.41 15.68
CA LEU A 121 6.62 2.18 15.03
C LEU A 121 7.49 1.05 15.59
N LEU A 122 6.89 0.17 16.39
CA LEU A 122 7.62 -0.82 17.19
C LEU A 122 8.00 -2.10 16.42
N TRP A 123 7.56 -2.20 15.17
CA TRP A 123 7.65 -3.40 14.33
C TRP A 123 7.76 -3.03 12.85
N ASN A 124 7.99 -4.02 11.99
CA ASN A 124 8.15 -3.86 10.54
C ASN A 124 7.17 -4.70 9.71
N ASN A 125 6.12 -5.25 10.35
CA ASN A 125 5.00 -5.89 9.68
C ASN A 125 3.73 -5.08 9.88
N SER A 126 2.83 -5.11 8.90
CA SER A 126 1.46 -4.62 9.04
C SER A 126 0.70 -5.36 10.15
N LEU A 127 -0.35 -4.72 10.65
CA LEU A 127 -1.33 -5.35 11.54
C LEU A 127 -1.99 -6.53 10.84
N LYS A 128 -2.41 -7.53 11.60
CA LYS A 128 -3.03 -8.75 11.05
C LYS A 128 -4.34 -9.03 11.74
N ASN A 129 -5.32 -9.52 11.01
CA ASN A 129 -6.57 -9.98 11.60
C ASN A 129 -6.30 -11.24 12.45
N THR A 130 -6.78 -11.26 13.70
CA THR A 130 -6.54 -12.36 14.66
C THR A 130 -7.16 -13.69 14.23
N HIS A 131 -8.23 -13.66 13.42
CA HIS A 131 -8.99 -14.85 13.03
C HIS A 131 -8.35 -15.59 11.85
N ASN A 132 -7.80 -14.87 10.86
CA ASN A 132 -7.27 -15.45 9.63
C ASN A 132 -5.78 -15.17 9.38
N ALA A 133 -5.13 -14.40 10.26
CA ALA A 133 -3.73 -13.97 10.18
C ALA A 133 -3.37 -13.18 8.90
N PHE A 134 -4.35 -12.71 8.13
CA PHE A 134 -4.11 -11.89 6.95
C PHE A 134 -3.73 -10.48 7.35
N ALA A 135 -2.79 -9.91 6.60
CA ALA A 135 -2.39 -8.52 6.72
C ALA A 135 -3.56 -7.58 6.43
N MET A 136 -3.72 -6.58 7.28
CA MET A 136 -4.76 -5.57 7.18
C MET A 136 -4.53 -4.70 5.96
N LYS A 137 -5.43 -4.85 4.98
CA LYS A 137 -5.47 -4.10 3.74
C LYS A 137 -6.63 -3.12 3.73
N ALA A 138 -6.40 -1.97 3.14
CA ALA A 138 -7.39 -0.95 2.91
C ALA A 138 -7.18 -0.30 1.56
N THR A 139 -8.19 0.41 1.09
CA THR A 139 -8.12 1.20 -0.13
C THR A 139 -8.33 2.66 0.20
N LEU A 140 -7.54 3.51 -0.45
CA LEU A 140 -7.67 4.95 -0.34
C LEU A 140 -8.92 5.42 -1.06
N VAL A 141 -9.97 5.73 -0.33
CA VAL A 141 -11.27 6.11 -0.87
C VAL A 141 -11.94 7.13 0.04
N VAL A 142 -12.81 7.97 -0.51
CA VAL A 142 -13.62 8.85 0.30
C VAL A 142 -14.60 8.01 1.12
N ASN A 143 -14.40 7.94 2.43
CA ASN A 143 -15.17 7.09 3.33
C ASN A 143 -16.02 7.88 4.35
N ALA A 144 -15.86 9.21 4.40
CA ALA A 144 -16.65 10.07 5.29
C ALA A 144 -17.10 11.35 4.57
N SER A 145 -18.26 11.88 4.95
CA SER A 145 -18.80 13.12 4.40
C SER A 145 -17.93 14.34 4.68
N ASP A 146 -17.18 14.33 5.79
CA ASP A 146 -16.24 15.39 6.15
C ASP A 146 -15.19 15.64 5.07
N VAL A 147 -14.81 14.60 4.31
CA VAL A 147 -13.88 14.73 3.18
C VAL A 147 -14.45 15.62 2.09
N MET A 148 -15.76 15.54 1.82
CA MET A 148 -16.41 16.34 0.79
C MET A 148 -16.57 17.81 1.21
N VAL A 149 -16.68 18.07 2.51
CA VAL A 149 -16.78 19.42 3.07
C VAL A 149 -15.40 20.07 3.17
N ASN A 150 -14.39 19.29 3.61
CA ASN A 150 -13.05 19.75 3.92
C ASN A 150 -12.00 19.15 2.97
N THR A 151 -12.28 19.11 1.66
CA THR A 151 -11.48 18.41 0.63
C THR A 151 -9.99 18.73 0.70
N ASN A 152 -9.62 20.02 0.83
CA ASN A 152 -8.22 20.47 0.83
C ASN A 152 -7.39 19.91 2.01
N LYS A 153 -8.04 19.42 3.07
CA LYS A 153 -7.38 18.75 4.20
C LYS A 153 -6.94 17.32 3.84
N TYR A 154 -7.64 16.67 2.93
CA TYR A 154 -7.48 15.24 2.66
C TYR A 154 -6.93 14.96 1.27
N ILE A 155 -7.21 15.84 0.31
CA ILE A 155 -7.01 15.64 -1.11
C ILE A 155 -6.36 16.89 -1.69
N GLU A 156 -5.37 16.69 -2.56
CA GLU A 156 -4.77 17.74 -3.36
C GLU A 156 -4.84 17.32 -4.84
N ASN A 157 -5.54 18.12 -5.65
CA ASN A 157 -5.95 17.77 -7.01
C ASN A 157 -6.84 16.50 -7.03
N ASP A 158 -6.31 15.39 -7.51
CA ASP A 158 -6.96 14.08 -7.63
C ASP A 158 -6.33 13.02 -6.70
N SER A 159 -5.45 13.45 -5.81
CA SER A 159 -4.61 12.56 -5.02
C SER A 159 -4.81 12.77 -3.51
N VAL A 160 -4.78 11.68 -2.75
CA VAL A 160 -4.86 11.68 -1.28
C VAL A 160 -3.55 12.18 -0.68
N ILE A 161 -3.64 13.12 0.25
CA ILE A 161 -2.48 13.67 0.97
C ILE A 161 -2.07 12.69 2.07
N ILE A 162 -0.79 12.31 2.06
CA ILE A 162 -0.17 11.50 3.10
C ILE A 162 0.79 12.38 3.91
N TYR A 163 0.82 12.21 5.22
CA TYR A 163 1.60 13.03 6.16
C TYR A 163 2.74 12.25 6.79
N LYS A 164 3.82 12.94 7.19
CA LYS A 164 4.93 12.34 7.94
C LYS A 164 4.62 12.16 9.41
N SER A 165 3.57 12.81 9.91
CA SER A 165 3.17 12.85 11.32
C SER A 165 1.65 12.75 11.44
N PRO A 166 1.11 12.19 12.54
CA PRO A 166 -0.34 12.04 12.73
C PRO A 166 -1.06 13.38 12.99
N ASP A 167 -0.34 14.49 13.14
CA ASP A 167 -0.87 15.83 13.45
C ASP A 167 -1.18 16.69 12.20
N PHE A 168 -1.11 16.12 10.99
CA PHE A 168 -1.33 16.79 9.71
C PHE A 168 -0.33 17.93 9.37
N ASN A 169 0.77 18.07 10.11
CA ASN A 169 1.63 19.24 9.96
C ASN A 169 2.54 19.19 8.72
N GLU A 170 3.09 18.02 8.40
CA GLU A 170 4.08 17.87 7.33
C GLU A 170 3.63 16.84 6.30
N LYS A 171 3.45 17.28 5.05
CA LYS A 171 3.12 16.38 3.93
C LYS A 171 4.32 15.49 3.60
N ALA A 172 4.06 14.20 3.42
CA ALA A 172 5.04 13.20 2.98
C ALA A 172 5.03 13.06 1.45
N LEU A 173 3.88 12.66 0.91
CA LEU A 173 3.67 12.37 -0.51
C LEU A 173 2.17 12.38 -0.83
N LYS A 174 1.84 12.09 -2.10
CA LYS A 174 0.46 11.93 -2.56
C LYS A 174 0.28 10.53 -3.13
N LEU A 175 -0.89 9.93 -2.89
CA LEU A 175 -1.27 8.62 -3.43
C LEU A 175 -2.57 8.74 -4.21
N ASN A 176 -2.78 7.85 -5.17
CA ASN A 176 -3.98 7.89 -6.00
C ASN A 176 -5.19 7.37 -5.22
N ILE A 177 -6.36 7.94 -5.47
CA ILE A 177 -7.61 7.33 -5.02
C ILE A 177 -7.76 5.96 -5.69
N GLY A 178 -8.20 4.96 -4.91
CA GLY A 178 -8.31 3.57 -5.33
C GLY A 178 -7.05 2.73 -5.08
N GLU A 179 -5.95 3.34 -4.60
CA GLU A 179 -4.74 2.58 -4.29
C GLU A 179 -4.93 1.69 -3.05
N ILE A 180 -4.46 0.44 -3.14
CA ILE A 180 -4.50 -0.54 -2.05
C ILE A 180 -3.24 -0.38 -1.18
N VAL A 181 -3.44 -0.27 0.12
CA VAL A 181 -2.39 -0.03 1.12
C VAL A 181 -2.53 -0.99 2.30
N TYR A 182 -1.46 -1.14 3.08
CA TYR A 182 -1.42 -1.98 4.28
C TYR A 182 -1.32 -1.11 5.54
N ILE A 183 -2.09 -1.45 6.58
CA ILE A 183 -2.14 -0.69 7.84
C ILE A 183 -1.08 -1.22 8.81
N TYR A 184 -0.23 -0.34 9.32
CA TYR A 184 0.85 -0.66 10.25
C TYR A 184 0.57 -0.27 11.68
N LYS A 185 -0.13 0.85 11.89
CA LYS A 185 -0.36 1.44 13.20
C LYS A 185 -1.51 2.45 13.13
N GLU A 186 -2.21 2.63 14.24
CA GLU A 186 -3.19 3.69 14.49
C GLU A 186 -2.61 4.75 15.45
N SER A 187 -2.99 6.01 15.25
CA SER A 187 -2.59 7.13 16.12
C SER A 187 -3.25 7.05 17.48
N GLU A 188 -2.74 7.81 18.44
CA GLU A 188 -3.22 7.82 19.82
C GLU A 188 -4.70 8.27 19.93
N ASP A 189 -5.10 9.21 19.07
CA ASP A 189 -6.48 9.70 18.96
C ASP A 189 -7.38 8.84 18.05
N LYS A 190 -6.81 7.82 17.37
CA LYS A 190 -7.48 6.90 16.44
C LYS A 190 -8.02 7.51 15.15
N GLU A 191 -7.63 8.74 14.84
CA GLU A 191 -8.05 9.47 13.64
C GLU A 191 -7.16 9.21 12.43
N MET A 192 -5.93 8.74 12.67
CA MET A 192 -4.91 8.52 11.65
C MET A 192 -4.41 7.08 11.65
N LEU A 193 -4.09 6.61 10.44
CA LEU A 193 -3.52 5.29 10.21
C LEU A 193 -2.18 5.45 9.48
N LEU A 194 -1.15 4.81 10.00
CA LEU A 194 0.14 4.68 9.33
C LEU A 194 0.04 3.56 8.31
N ILE A 195 0.33 3.87 7.04
CA ILE A 195 0.14 2.95 5.92
C ILE A 195 1.44 2.70 5.14
N GLY A 196 1.51 1.56 4.48
CA GLY A 196 2.63 1.18 3.61
C GLY A 196 2.22 0.35 2.40
N LYS A 197 3.16 0.19 1.47
CA LYS A 197 2.99 -0.46 0.17
C LYS A 197 2.88 -1.99 0.25
N TYR A 198 3.67 -2.61 1.12
CA TYR A 198 3.73 -4.06 1.31
C TYR A 198 3.38 -4.44 2.76
N PRO A 199 2.94 -5.68 3.03
CA PRO A 199 2.56 -6.11 4.37
C PRO A 199 3.73 -6.28 5.34
N SER A 200 4.97 -6.27 4.84
CA SER A 200 6.20 -6.36 5.63
C SER A 200 7.37 -5.75 4.86
N ALA A 201 8.34 -5.18 5.58
CA ALA A 201 9.60 -4.72 5.02
C ALA A 201 10.79 -5.15 5.87
N SER A 202 11.97 -5.29 5.27
CA SER A 202 13.21 -5.39 6.04
C SER A 202 13.51 -4.06 6.73
N THR A 203 14.29 -4.11 7.82
CA THR A 203 14.64 -2.93 8.61
C THR A 203 15.23 -1.80 7.76
N ASP A 204 16.14 -2.13 6.84
CA ASP A 204 16.83 -1.13 6.02
C ASP A 204 15.94 -0.55 4.89
N LYS A 205 14.87 -1.26 4.51
CA LYS A 205 13.94 -0.85 3.45
C LYS A 205 12.63 -0.28 3.97
N ILE A 206 12.53 -0.01 5.28
CA ILE A 206 11.28 0.49 5.87
C ILE A 206 10.83 1.82 5.24
N LYS A 207 11.80 2.68 4.89
CA LYS A 207 11.56 4.01 4.28
C LYS A 207 11.03 3.92 2.86
N GLU A 208 11.34 2.85 2.13
CA GLU A 208 10.82 2.59 0.78
C GLU A 208 9.41 2.00 0.82
N ASN A 209 9.02 1.43 1.96
CA ASN A 209 7.77 0.69 2.10
C ASN A 209 6.66 1.50 2.78
N ILE A 210 6.98 2.26 3.84
CA ILE A 210 5.99 3.05 4.57
C ILE A 210 5.77 4.37 3.84
N TYR A 211 4.51 4.68 3.53
CA TYR A 211 4.13 5.94 2.88
C TYR A 211 4.00 7.08 3.88
N GLY A 212 3.37 6.82 5.04
CA GLY A 212 3.09 7.83 6.05
C GLY A 212 1.71 7.66 6.68
N TRP A 213 1.25 8.71 7.34
CA TRP A 213 -0.05 8.80 8.01
C TRP A 213 -1.12 9.33 7.08
N VAL A 214 -2.29 8.72 7.14
CA VAL A 214 -3.48 9.16 6.41
C VAL A 214 -4.68 9.13 7.34
N SER A 215 -5.63 10.03 7.13
CA SER A 215 -6.86 10.04 7.90
C SER A 215 -7.70 8.79 7.63
N LYS A 216 -8.31 8.26 8.68
CA LYS A 216 -9.28 7.17 8.61
C LYS A 216 -10.48 7.50 7.70
N ASN A 217 -10.80 8.78 7.55
CA ASN A 217 -11.86 9.27 6.68
C ASN A 217 -11.56 9.04 5.18
N MET A 218 -10.28 8.81 4.83
CA MET A 218 -9.81 8.51 3.47
C MET A 218 -9.51 7.02 3.24
N LEU A 219 -9.96 6.13 4.12
CA LEU A 219 -9.68 4.70 4.04
C LEU A 219 -10.94 3.86 4.23
N SER A 220 -11.05 2.80 3.43
CA SER A 220 -11.98 1.71 3.68
C SER A 220 -11.24 0.37 3.68
N LEU A 221 -11.48 -0.45 4.70
CA LEU A 221 -10.89 -1.79 4.78
C LEU A 221 -11.32 -2.66 3.61
N TRP A 222 -10.36 -3.31 2.96
CA TRP A 222 -10.60 -4.18 1.80
C TRP A 222 -11.17 -5.55 2.21
N GLY A 223 -10.94 -6.01 3.44
CA GLY A 223 -11.39 -7.32 3.92
C GLY A 223 -10.47 -8.49 3.58
N ASP A 224 -11.00 -9.71 3.60
CA ASP A 224 -10.25 -10.96 3.84
C ASP A 224 -9.70 -11.64 2.57
N ARG A 225 -9.14 -10.85 1.64
CA ARG A 225 -8.61 -11.30 0.33
C ARG A 225 -9.66 -11.91 -0.62
N THR A 226 -10.92 -11.86 -0.28
CA THR A 226 -12.01 -12.29 -1.16
C THR A 226 -12.65 -11.07 -1.82
N ALA A 227 -12.93 -11.17 -3.11
CA ALA A 227 -13.64 -10.13 -3.85
C ALA A 227 -14.42 -10.77 -5.00
N ILE A 228 -15.51 -10.11 -5.38
CA ILE A 228 -16.24 -10.42 -6.61
C ILE A 228 -15.76 -9.44 -7.67
N ARG A 229 -15.32 -9.94 -8.83
CA ARG A 229 -15.04 -9.09 -9.99
C ARG A 229 -16.18 -9.24 -10.98
N LEU A 230 -16.71 -8.11 -11.44
CA LEU A 230 -17.67 -8.08 -12.53
C LEU A 230 -16.92 -7.71 -13.81
N PHE A 231 -17.06 -8.51 -14.86
CA PHE A 231 -16.45 -8.21 -16.14
C PHE A 231 -17.42 -7.38 -17.00
N PRO A 232 -16.94 -6.35 -17.71
CA PRO A 232 -17.73 -5.63 -18.69
C PRO A 232 -18.34 -6.59 -19.73
N ASN A 233 -19.59 -6.34 -20.12
CA ASN A 233 -20.38 -7.11 -21.09
C ASN A 233 -20.84 -8.50 -20.63
N GLU A 234 -20.67 -8.86 -19.35
CA GLU A 234 -21.33 -10.02 -18.77
C GLU A 234 -22.67 -9.60 -18.15
N ASN A 235 -23.79 -9.99 -18.76
CA ASN A 235 -25.15 -9.68 -18.28
C ASN A 235 -25.57 -10.52 -17.05
N LEU A 236 -24.65 -10.75 -16.11
CA LEU A 236 -24.87 -11.61 -14.94
C LEU A 236 -25.45 -10.86 -13.74
N VAL A 237 -25.33 -9.53 -13.70
CA VAL A 237 -25.78 -8.70 -12.57
C VAL A 237 -26.69 -7.58 -13.07
N SER A 238 -27.90 -7.49 -12.52
CA SER A 238 -28.90 -6.45 -12.86
C SER A 238 -28.64 -5.13 -12.13
N GLU A 239 -28.34 -5.19 -10.83
CA GLU A 239 -28.07 -4.01 -10.02
C GLU A 239 -27.34 -4.37 -8.72
N ILE A 240 -26.58 -3.40 -8.19
CA ILE A 240 -26.01 -3.45 -6.85
C ILE A 240 -26.75 -2.44 -5.99
N LEU A 241 -27.30 -2.90 -4.87
CA LEU A 241 -28.11 -2.09 -3.96
C LEU A 241 -27.31 -1.70 -2.72
N THR A 242 -27.52 -0.49 -2.22
CA THR A 242 -27.04 -0.05 -0.91
C THR A 242 -27.94 -0.62 0.18
N THR A 243 -27.35 -1.17 1.24
CA THR A 243 -28.06 -1.58 2.47
C THR A 243 -28.09 -0.38 3.44
N SER A 244 -28.98 0.58 3.20
CA SER A 244 -29.30 1.57 4.23
C SER A 244 -30.54 1.13 5.00
N SER A 245 -30.53 1.28 6.33
CA SER A 245 -31.52 0.76 7.28
C SER A 245 -32.98 1.18 7.06
N LEU A 246 -33.25 2.06 6.09
CA LEU A 246 -34.58 2.60 5.84
C LEU A 246 -35.03 2.53 4.37
N ASN A 247 -34.14 2.43 3.38
CA ASN A 247 -34.48 2.25 1.96
C ASN A 247 -33.26 1.80 1.13
N SER A 248 -33.41 0.74 0.33
CA SER A 248 -32.39 0.31 -0.63
C SER A 248 -32.34 1.28 -1.80
N LYS A 249 -31.17 1.89 -2.06
CA LYS A 249 -30.92 2.70 -3.26
C LYS A 249 -29.98 1.96 -4.20
N VAL A 250 -30.23 2.04 -5.50
CA VAL A 250 -29.31 1.52 -6.51
C VAL A 250 -27.98 2.26 -6.40
N ALA A 251 -26.93 1.51 -6.09
CA ALA A 251 -25.55 2.00 -5.96
C ALA A 251 -24.85 2.05 -7.32
N VAL A 252 -25.03 0.97 -8.10
CA VAL A 252 -24.40 0.77 -9.41
C VAL A 252 -25.41 0.05 -10.30
N LYS A 253 -25.71 0.61 -11.48
CA LYS A 253 -26.54 -0.06 -12.49
C LYS A 253 -25.69 -0.99 -13.34
N SER A 254 -26.31 -2.02 -13.91
CA SER A 254 -25.63 -2.93 -14.86
C SER A 254 -24.98 -2.17 -16.03
N THR A 255 -25.62 -1.12 -16.53
CA THR A 255 -25.08 -0.25 -17.60
C THR A 255 -23.77 0.44 -17.21
N ASP A 256 -23.60 0.75 -15.93
CA ASP A 256 -22.46 1.50 -15.42
C ASP A 256 -21.23 0.59 -15.28
N ILE A 257 -21.43 -0.72 -15.07
CA ILE A 257 -20.35 -1.72 -14.97
C ILE A 257 -19.42 -1.65 -16.18
N ASN A 258 -19.97 -1.41 -17.37
CA ASN A 258 -19.19 -1.33 -18.61
C ASN A 258 -18.29 -0.09 -18.72
N GLN A 259 -18.60 0.97 -17.98
CA GLN A 259 -17.87 2.25 -18.01
C GLN A 259 -16.90 2.42 -16.84
N ARG A 260 -17.07 1.61 -15.79
CA ARG A 260 -16.23 1.59 -14.60
C ARG A 260 -14.84 1.06 -14.92
N THR A 261 -13.85 1.57 -14.18
CA THR A 261 -12.48 1.06 -14.23
C THR A 261 -12.38 -0.35 -13.65
N ASP A 262 -11.29 -1.06 -13.95
CA ASP A 262 -11.05 -2.42 -13.43
C ASP A 262 -11.14 -2.48 -11.89
N ILE A 263 -10.61 -1.49 -11.18
CA ILE A 263 -10.63 -1.45 -9.71
C ILE A 263 -12.03 -1.17 -9.15
N GLU A 264 -12.81 -0.30 -9.81
CA GLU A 264 -14.21 0.00 -9.43
C GLU A 264 -15.15 -1.17 -9.69
N ASN A 265 -14.73 -2.12 -10.54
CA ASN A 265 -15.43 -3.38 -10.83
C ASN A 265 -14.97 -4.55 -9.95
N ILE A 266 -14.12 -4.30 -8.96
CA ILE A 266 -13.77 -5.26 -7.91
C ILE A 266 -14.53 -4.87 -6.65
N TYR A 267 -15.33 -5.80 -6.14
CA TYR A 267 -16.22 -5.65 -5.01
C TYR A 267 -15.70 -6.49 -3.84
N PRO A 268 -14.98 -5.89 -2.88
CA PRO A 268 -14.37 -6.64 -1.79
C PRO A 268 -15.43 -7.19 -0.85
N THR A 269 -15.19 -8.40 -0.34
CA THR A 269 -16.08 -9.10 0.58
C THR A 269 -15.28 -10.07 1.47
N SER A 270 -15.97 -10.83 2.31
CA SER A 270 -15.39 -11.85 3.18
C SER A 270 -16.13 -13.17 2.95
N LEU A 271 -15.48 -14.29 3.28
CA LEU A 271 -16.00 -15.63 2.98
C LEU A 271 -17.36 -15.89 3.64
N ASP A 272 -17.52 -15.46 4.89
CA ASP A 272 -18.78 -15.51 5.64
C ASP A 272 -19.92 -14.76 4.95
N LYS A 273 -19.63 -13.63 4.31
CA LYS A 273 -20.61 -12.81 3.59
C LYS A 273 -21.00 -13.35 2.21
N LEU A 274 -20.20 -14.26 1.65
CA LEU A 274 -20.49 -14.90 0.37
C LEU A 274 -21.54 -16.02 0.50
N GLU A 275 -21.69 -16.60 1.68
CA GLU A 275 -22.62 -17.70 1.95
C GLU A 275 -24.07 -17.21 2.09
N THR A 276 -24.28 -15.93 2.38
CA THR A 276 -25.60 -15.30 2.52
C THR A 276 -26.07 -14.64 1.23
N PHE A 277 -27.35 -14.82 0.88
CA PHE A 277 -28.01 -14.06 -0.20
C PHE A 277 -29.02 -13.05 0.38
N PRO A 278 -28.99 -11.77 -0.02
CA PRO A 278 -28.05 -11.15 -0.96
C PRO A 278 -26.62 -11.10 -0.41
N ARG A 279 -25.62 -11.22 -1.31
CA ARG A 279 -24.21 -11.17 -0.92
C ARG A 279 -23.82 -9.75 -0.54
N GLU A 280 -23.29 -9.60 0.67
CA GLU A 280 -22.79 -8.30 1.11
C GLU A 280 -21.41 -8.03 0.51
N VAL A 281 -21.28 -6.90 -0.16
CA VAL A 281 -20.02 -6.43 -0.75
C VAL A 281 -19.79 -4.97 -0.40
N LYS A 282 -18.53 -4.55 -0.46
CA LYS A 282 -18.17 -3.13 -0.56
C LYS A 282 -18.01 -2.75 -2.02
N TYR A 283 -18.23 -1.49 -2.33
CA TYR A 283 -17.95 -0.93 -3.65
C TYR A 283 -17.20 0.38 -3.51
N PHE A 284 -16.39 0.70 -4.52
CA PHE A 284 -15.70 1.98 -4.65
C PHE A 284 -16.22 2.67 -5.91
N SER A 285 -16.59 3.94 -5.78
CA SER A 285 -16.86 4.85 -6.91
C SER A 285 -15.94 6.05 -6.79
N ASN A 286 -15.24 6.40 -7.86
CA ASN A 286 -14.46 7.62 -7.89
C ASN A 286 -15.39 8.85 -7.92
N PRO A 287 -15.33 9.77 -6.94
CA PRO A 287 -16.19 10.94 -6.90
C PRO A 287 -15.71 12.08 -7.80
N PHE A 288 -14.53 11.98 -8.43
CA PHE A 288 -14.00 13.06 -9.26
C PHE A 288 -14.56 13.07 -10.67
N ASP A 289 -14.85 14.28 -11.16
CA ASP A 289 -15.17 14.56 -12.55
C ASP A 289 -13.90 14.93 -13.32
N TYR A 290 -13.53 14.08 -14.29
CA TYR A 290 -12.38 14.30 -15.17
C TYR A 290 -12.75 14.77 -16.58
N HIS A 291 -14.02 15.04 -16.88
CA HIS A 291 -14.48 15.35 -18.24
C HIS A 291 -13.74 16.54 -18.87
N LYS A 292 -13.27 17.49 -18.05
CA LYS A 292 -12.51 18.67 -18.49
C LYS A 292 -11.00 18.44 -18.59
N ASN A 293 -10.48 17.31 -18.13
CA ASN A 293 -9.07 16.99 -18.24
C ASN A 293 -8.72 16.67 -19.69
N ASN A 294 -7.57 17.17 -20.15
CA ASN A 294 -7.09 16.96 -21.51
C ASN A 294 -5.57 16.80 -21.56
N ILE A 295 -5.11 16.20 -22.66
CA ILE A 295 -3.71 16.20 -23.11
C ILE A 295 -3.67 16.79 -24.52
N TYR A 296 -2.51 17.27 -24.96
CA TYR A 296 -2.34 17.76 -26.33
C TYR A 296 -1.72 16.67 -27.20
N ASN A 297 -2.30 16.45 -28.38
CA ASN A 297 -1.72 15.55 -29.38
C ASN A 297 -0.49 16.20 -30.06
N VAL A 298 0.17 15.47 -30.97
CA VAL A 298 1.34 15.98 -31.71
C VAL A 298 1.04 17.18 -32.62
N LEU A 299 -0.23 17.43 -32.94
CA LEU A 299 -0.71 18.57 -33.72
C LEU A 299 -1.08 19.77 -32.83
N GLY A 300 -1.04 19.62 -31.51
CA GLY A 300 -1.42 20.65 -30.54
C GLY A 300 -2.92 20.69 -30.22
N ASP A 301 -3.73 19.73 -30.70
CA ASP A 301 -5.16 19.66 -30.38
C ASP A 301 -5.39 18.98 -29.02
N ALA A 302 -6.36 19.48 -28.27
CA ALA A 302 -6.77 18.90 -27.00
C ALA A 302 -7.54 17.57 -27.20
N VAL A 303 -7.04 16.50 -26.58
CA VAL A 303 -7.70 15.20 -26.42
C VAL A 303 -8.22 15.11 -25.00
N TYR A 304 -9.55 15.23 -24.84
CA TYR A 304 -10.22 15.16 -23.55
C TYR A 304 -10.30 13.73 -23.00
N TYR A 305 -10.52 13.61 -21.70
CA TYR A 305 -10.48 12.35 -20.94
C TYR A 305 -11.34 11.22 -21.53
N ASP A 306 -12.58 11.50 -21.96
CA ASP A 306 -13.46 10.47 -22.54
C ASP A 306 -12.92 9.95 -23.87
N THR A 307 -12.50 10.86 -24.74
CA THR A 307 -11.84 10.51 -26.01
C THR A 307 -10.57 9.71 -25.75
N TYR A 308 -9.78 10.11 -24.77
CA TYR A 308 -8.57 9.39 -24.36
C TYR A 308 -8.90 7.96 -23.88
N LYS A 309 -9.93 7.78 -23.05
CA LYS A 309 -10.38 6.44 -22.64
C LYS A 309 -10.82 5.58 -23.81
N ASN A 310 -11.56 6.16 -24.76
CA ASN A 310 -11.97 5.46 -25.98
C ASN A 310 -10.76 5.05 -26.80
N ILE A 311 -9.76 5.94 -26.97
CA ILE A 311 -8.50 5.62 -27.65
C ILE A 311 -7.76 4.48 -26.96
N LEU A 312 -7.71 4.42 -25.62
CA LEU A 312 -7.08 3.31 -24.91
C LEU A 312 -7.86 1.98 -25.07
N ALA A 313 -9.19 2.05 -25.08
CA ALA A 313 -10.04 0.88 -25.24
C ALA A 313 -9.97 0.33 -26.67
N GLU A 314 -10.01 1.21 -27.67
CA GLU A 314 -9.99 0.87 -29.09
C GLU A 314 -8.59 0.67 -29.65
N GLY A 315 -7.56 1.31 -29.09
CA GLY A 315 -6.16 1.25 -29.53
C GLY A 315 -5.54 -0.15 -29.44
N LYS A 316 -6.20 -1.09 -28.75
CA LYS A 316 -5.86 -2.52 -28.78
C LYS A 316 -6.30 -3.23 -30.07
N ARG A 317 -6.95 -2.53 -30.99
CA ARG A 317 -7.40 -3.02 -32.30
C ARG A 317 -6.54 -2.38 -33.39
N LEU A 318 -5.86 -3.21 -34.18
CA LEU A 318 -5.08 -2.77 -35.31
C LEU A 318 -5.71 -3.31 -36.60
N ASN A 319 -6.11 -2.40 -37.48
CA ASN A 319 -6.59 -2.72 -38.82
C ASN A 319 -5.53 -2.28 -39.83
N ILE A 320 -4.97 -3.22 -40.58
CA ILE A 320 -4.03 -2.93 -41.65
C ILE A 320 -4.66 -3.34 -42.97
N VAL A 321 -4.74 -2.38 -43.89
CA VAL A 321 -5.30 -2.58 -45.23
C VAL A 321 -4.19 -2.37 -46.25
N PHE A 322 -3.96 -3.38 -47.08
CA PHE A 322 -3.01 -3.30 -48.17
C PHE A 322 -3.74 -3.04 -49.48
N VAL A 323 -3.21 -2.15 -50.31
CA VAL A 323 -3.66 -1.96 -51.69
C VAL A 323 -2.52 -2.40 -52.60
N VAL A 324 -2.78 -3.42 -53.42
CA VAL A 324 -1.77 -4.00 -54.31
C VAL A 324 -2.20 -3.78 -55.76
N ASP A 325 -1.33 -3.14 -56.55
CA ASP A 325 -1.52 -3.09 -57.99
C ASP A 325 -1.16 -4.45 -58.63
N MET A 326 -2.17 -5.10 -59.18
CA MET A 326 -2.08 -6.42 -59.83
C MET A 326 -2.00 -6.30 -61.37
N SER A 327 -1.61 -5.14 -61.90
CA SER A 327 -1.40 -4.92 -63.32
C SER A 327 -0.37 -5.90 -63.92
N GLN A 328 -0.47 -6.15 -65.22
CA GLN A 328 0.39 -7.12 -65.93
C GLN A 328 1.89 -6.80 -65.77
N ASN A 329 2.24 -5.52 -65.73
CA ASN A 329 3.62 -5.05 -65.56
C ASN A 329 4.20 -5.39 -64.18
N ASN A 330 3.34 -5.62 -63.18
CA ASN A 330 3.73 -5.86 -61.79
C ASN A 330 3.61 -7.33 -61.35
N LYS A 331 3.23 -8.24 -62.26
CA LYS A 331 2.99 -9.66 -61.96
C LYS A 331 4.17 -10.38 -61.31
N SER A 332 5.40 -10.04 -61.71
CA SER A 332 6.64 -10.64 -61.18
C SER A 332 6.85 -10.35 -59.69
N TYR A 333 6.26 -9.28 -59.15
CA TYR A 333 6.42 -8.86 -57.76
C TYR A 333 5.36 -9.45 -56.81
N ILE A 334 4.26 -10.00 -57.33
CA ILE A 334 3.16 -10.56 -56.54
C ILE A 334 3.63 -11.63 -55.53
N PRO A 335 4.51 -12.60 -55.88
CA PRO A 335 4.98 -13.60 -54.93
C PRO A 335 5.80 -13.00 -53.78
N ILE A 336 6.58 -11.95 -54.07
CA ILE A 336 7.40 -11.24 -53.08
C ILE A 336 6.49 -10.52 -52.08
N ILE A 337 5.49 -9.80 -52.58
CA ILE A 337 4.49 -9.13 -51.74
C ILE A 337 3.74 -10.14 -50.87
N LYS A 338 3.33 -11.28 -51.42
CA LYS A 338 2.66 -12.35 -50.66
C LYS A 338 3.53 -12.88 -49.51
N SER A 339 4.82 -13.11 -49.76
CA SER A 339 5.77 -13.55 -48.73
C SER A 339 5.93 -12.49 -47.63
N LEU A 340 6.08 -11.22 -48.02
CA LEU A 340 6.21 -10.11 -47.08
C LEU A 340 4.97 -9.96 -46.19
N LEU A 341 3.76 -10.06 -46.77
CA LEU A 341 2.51 -10.01 -46.02
C LEU A 341 2.37 -11.18 -45.03
N GLN A 342 2.85 -12.37 -45.39
CA GLN A 342 2.88 -13.53 -44.49
C GLN A 342 3.85 -13.31 -43.33
N GLU A 343 5.07 -12.83 -43.59
CA GLU A 343 6.04 -12.53 -42.53
C GLU A 343 5.53 -11.43 -41.59
N LEU A 344 4.94 -10.38 -42.15
CA LEU A 344 4.36 -9.28 -41.39
C LEU A 344 3.19 -9.75 -40.52
N ARG A 345 2.33 -10.64 -41.03
CA ARG A 345 1.27 -11.26 -40.23
C ARG A 345 1.82 -12.04 -39.03
N LEU A 346 2.91 -12.80 -39.21
CA LEU A 346 3.56 -13.53 -38.12
C LEU A 346 4.16 -12.60 -37.07
N LYS A 347 4.86 -11.54 -37.51
CA LYS A 347 5.40 -10.52 -36.58
C LYS A 347 4.29 -9.81 -35.82
N LEU A 348 3.22 -9.40 -36.48
CA LEU A 348 2.10 -8.74 -35.82
C LEU A 348 1.39 -9.66 -34.82
N ALA A 349 1.22 -10.95 -35.15
CA ALA A 349 0.65 -11.93 -34.23
C ALA A 349 1.50 -12.16 -32.96
N SER A 350 2.80 -11.85 -33.01
CA SER A 350 3.70 -11.93 -31.86
C SER A 350 3.69 -10.68 -30.96
N LEU A 351 2.93 -9.63 -31.30
CA LEU A 351 2.85 -8.41 -30.49
C LEU A 351 1.79 -8.57 -29.39
N ASP A 352 2.23 -8.60 -28.13
CA ASP A 352 1.36 -8.72 -26.95
C ASP A 352 0.42 -7.52 -26.73
N HIS A 353 0.69 -6.38 -27.40
CA HIS A 353 -0.06 -5.15 -27.21
C HIS A 353 -1.46 -5.18 -27.85
N PHE A 354 -1.62 -5.83 -29.00
CA PHE A 354 -2.87 -5.82 -29.75
C PHE A 354 -3.69 -7.07 -29.47
N SER A 355 -4.94 -6.88 -29.05
CA SER A 355 -5.87 -7.99 -28.77
C SER A 355 -6.57 -8.51 -30.02
N HIS A 356 -6.71 -7.66 -31.04
CA HIS A 356 -7.40 -7.98 -32.29
C HIS A 356 -6.66 -7.34 -33.46
N ILE A 357 -6.11 -8.18 -34.34
CA ILE A 357 -5.43 -7.76 -35.56
C ILE A 357 -6.23 -8.29 -36.75
N LYS A 358 -6.74 -7.39 -37.60
CA LYS A 358 -7.36 -7.75 -38.87
C LYS A 358 -6.49 -7.27 -40.02
N ILE A 359 -6.17 -8.20 -40.92
CA ILE A 359 -5.43 -7.93 -42.15
C ILE A 359 -6.38 -8.18 -43.31
N GLY A 360 -6.64 -7.13 -44.09
CA GLY A 360 -7.38 -7.19 -45.34
C GLY A 360 -6.48 -6.79 -46.50
N ALA A 361 -6.78 -7.32 -47.68
CA ALA A 361 -6.19 -6.94 -48.96
C ALA A 361 -7.30 -6.65 -49.96
#